data_AF-A0A933IG89-F1
#
_entry.id   AF-A0A933IG89-F1
#
_cell.length_a   1.000
_cell.length_b   1.000
_cell.length_c   1.000
_cell.angle_alpha   90.00
_cell.angle_beta   90.00
_cell.angle_gamma   90.00
#
_symmetry.space_group_name_H-M   'P 1'
#
loop_
_entity.id
_entity.type
_entity.pdbx_description
1 polymer ?
#
loop_
_entity_poly.entity_id
_entity_poly.type
_entity_poly.pdbx_seq_one_letter_code
_entity_poly.pdbx_strand_id
1 'polypeptide(L)' 'KAETLQAVLEGEYQPERFPAQLIRPTLGSLLWLVDRAAARLLRLPG' A
#
# COMPACT_ATOMS: atom_id res chain seq x y z
N LYS A 1 5.26 8.86 6.61
CA LYS A 1 4.50 8.17 5.53
C LYS A 1 4.50 6.65 5.68
N ALA A 2 5.54 6.04 6.25
CA ALA A 2 5.65 4.58 6.31
C ALA A 2 4.45 3.86 6.96
N GLU A 3 3.94 4.39 8.08
CA GLU A 3 2.78 3.80 8.78
C GLU A 3 1.51 3.81 7.90
N THR A 4 1.24 4.93 7.21
CA THR A 4 0.12 5.02 6.28
C THR A 4 0.27 4.07 5.11
N LEU A 5 1.48 3.92 4.55
CA LEU A 5 1.74 3.01 3.45
C LEU A 5 1.56 1.55 3.88
N GLN A 6 2.05 1.18 5.06
CA GLN A 6 1.82 -0.13 5.65
C GLN A 6 0.32 -0.39 5.88
N ALA A 7 -0.42 0.58 6.43
CA ALA A 7 -1.86 0.44 6.63
C ALA A 7 -2.63 0.26 5.31
N VAL A 8 -2.24 0.99 4.26
CA VAL A 8 -2.84 0.87 2.92
C VAL A 8 -2.56 -0.51 2.31
N LEU A 9 -1.31 -0.98 2.34
CA LEU A 9 -0.91 -2.19 1.61
C LEU A 9 -1.10 -3.48 2.39
N GLU A 10 -0.98 -3.45 3.72
CA GLU A 10 -0.94 -4.64 4.58
C GLU A 10 -1.93 -4.61 5.75
N GLY A 11 -2.56 -3.46 6.00
CA GLY A 11 -3.54 -3.29 7.07
C GLY A 11 -4.96 -3.71 6.69
N GLU A 12 -5.89 -3.50 7.63
CA GLU A 12 -7.32 -3.74 7.40
C GLU A 12 -7.88 -2.87 6.28
N TYR A 13 -8.89 -3.40 5.58
CA TYR A 13 -9.58 -2.67 4.52
C TYR A 13 -10.52 -1.61 5.12
N GLN A 14 -10.09 -0.35 5.09
CA GLN A 14 -10.79 0.83 5.59
C GLN A 14 -10.79 1.94 4.51
N PRO A 15 -11.44 1.75 3.35
CA PRO A 15 -11.31 2.62 2.18
C PRO A 15 -11.82 4.06 2.40
N GLU A 16 -12.72 4.29 3.36
CA GLU A 16 -13.12 5.65 3.73
C GLU A 16 -11.98 6.44 4.38
N ARG A 17 -11.13 5.75 5.16
CA ARG A 17 -9.94 6.32 5.81
C ARG A 17 -8.71 6.28 4.90
N PHE A 18 -8.59 5.23 4.09
CA PHE A 18 -7.48 4.98 3.18
C PHE A 18 -7.97 4.75 1.74
N PRO A 19 -8.37 5.81 1.02
CA PRO A 19 -8.94 5.67 -0.32
C PRO A 19 -8.03 4.95 -1.32
N ALA A 20 -6.70 5.02 -1.12
CA ALA A 20 -5.72 4.30 -1.92
C ALA A 20 -5.90 2.77 -1.92
N GLN A 21 -6.58 2.19 -0.92
CA GLN A 21 -6.90 0.76 -0.88
C GLN A 21 -7.89 0.33 -1.98
N LEU A 22 -8.62 1.27 -2.57
CA LEU A 22 -9.51 1.04 -3.70
C LEU A 22 -8.76 0.79 -5.02
N ILE A 23 -7.46 1.11 -5.08
CA ILE A 23 -6.64 0.90 -6.27
C ILE A 23 -6.35 -0.60 -6.41
N ARG A 24 -7.28 -1.31 -7.08
CA ARG A 24 -7.20 -2.75 -7.37
C ARG A 24 -7.65 -3.00 -8.81
N PRO A 25 -6.75 -2.82 -9.80
CA PRO A 25 -7.09 -3.06 -11.20
C PRO A 25 -7.58 -4.49 -11.40
N THR A 26 -8.67 -4.66 -12.13
CA THR A 26 -9.19 -5.99 -12.51
C THR A 26 -8.46 -6.59 -13.72
N LEU A 27 -7.71 -5.75 -14.45
CA LEU A 27 -6.91 -6.12 -15.60
C LEU A 27 -5.55 -5.41 -15.51
N GLY A 28 -4.47 -6.15 -15.83
CA GLY A 28 -3.10 -5.65 -15.78
C GLY A 28 -2.45 -5.76 -14.40
N SER A 29 -1.31 -5.08 -14.22
CA SER A 29 -0.51 -5.10 -12.99
C SER A 29 -0.45 -3.73 -12.33
N LEU A 30 -0.46 -3.70 -11.00
CA LEU A 30 -0.24 -2.50 -10.21
C LEU A 30 1.20 -2.45 -9.71
N LEU A 31 1.92 -1.37 -10.02
CA LEU A 31 3.27 -1.11 -9.52
C LEU A 31 3.25 0.10 -8.59
N TRP A 32 3.72 -0.09 -7.35
CA TRP A 32 3.91 0.99 -6.39
C TRP A 32 5.37 1.46 -6.42
N LEU A 33 5.61 2.69 -6.89
CA LEU A 33 6.91 3.35 -6.78
C LEU A 33 6.92 4.17 -5.48
N VAL A 34 7.72 3.74 -4.51
CA VAL A 34 7.82 4.38 -3.19
C VAL A 34 9.28 4.58 -2.81
N ASP A 35 9.55 5.64 -2.06
CA ASP A 35 10.88 5.86 -1.51
C ASP A 35 11.21 4.85 -0.38
N ARG A 36 12.51 4.67 -0.11
CA ARG A 36 13.00 3.72 0.90
C ARG A 36 12.49 4.03 2.31
N ALA A 37 12.35 5.30 2.67
CA ALA A 37 11.91 5.70 4.00
C ALA A 37 10.41 5.41 4.21
N ALA A 38 9.60 5.50 3.17
CA ALA A 38 8.21 5.10 3.17
C ALA A 38 8.05 3.58 3.21
N ALA A 39 8.90 2.83 2.50
CA ALA A 39 8.86 1.37 2.48
C ALA A 39 9.38 0.70 3.77
N ARG A 40 9.97 1.45 4.72
CA ARG A 40 10.70 0.89 5.87
C ARG A 40 9.89 -0.02 6.81
N LEU A 41 8.56 0.04 6.75
CA LEU A 41 7.65 -0.77 7.58
C LEU A 41 6.95 -1.87 6.77
N LEU A 42 7.20 -1.96 5.46
CA LEU A 42 6.62 -3.00 4.62
C LEU A 42 7.34 -4.33 4.84
N ARG A 43 6.58 -5.42 4.79
CA ARG A 43 7.17 -6.75 4.72
C ARG A 43 7.83 -6.90 3.35
N LEU A 44 9.09 -7.31 3.35
CA LEU A 44 9.78 -7.63 2.11
C LEU A 44 9.05 -8.82 1.45
N PRO A 45 8.75 -8.74 0.14
CA PRO A 45 8.31 -9.92 -0.59
C PRO A 45 9.43 -10.97 -0.50
N GLY A 46 9.09 -12.17 -0.02
CA GLY A 46 9.99 -13.33 0.04
C GLY A 46 10.28 -13.91 -1.33
#